data_AF-A0A4Z1EQR3-F1
#
_entry.id   AF-A0A4Z1EQR3-F1
#
_cell.length_a   1.000
_cell.length_b   1.000
_cell.length_c   1.000
_cell.angle_alpha   90.00
_cell.angle_beta   90.00
_cell.angle_gamma   90.00
#
_symmetry.space_group_name_H-M   'P 1'
#
loop_
_entity.id
_entity.type
_entity.pdbx_description
1 polymer ?
#
loop_
_entity_poly.entity_id
_entity_poly.type
_entity_poly.pdbx_seq_one_letter_code
_entity_poly.pdbx_strand_id
1 'polypeptide(L)'
;MASLLRIGQILQGKTNTYTITKQFQEYIFLAHIHGHWRLQNVADIFRRFQSKTLFLRPLIDEIVIPSDPQSIVLRYLDDDLMTETYEKTLTRCELKFVARGVLEALKVLHDEAYIHTGI
;
A
#
# COMPACT_ATOMS: atom_id res chain seq x y z
N MET A 1 6.67 -13.43 22.32
CA MET A 1 6.46 -13.67 20.87
C MET A 1 7.37 -12.69 20.15
N ALA A 2 8.41 -13.18 19.49
CA ALA A 2 9.46 -12.31 18.95
C ALA A 2 8.93 -11.55 17.73
N SER A 3 9.20 -10.24 17.64
CA SER A 3 8.96 -9.45 16.44
C SER A 3 9.74 -10.09 15.29
N LEU A 4 9.03 -10.72 14.33
CA LEU A 4 9.67 -11.46 13.23
C LEU A 4 10.50 -10.54 12.32
N LEU A 5 10.12 -9.27 12.24
CA LEU A 5 10.81 -8.24 11.48
C LEU A 5 11.36 -7.15 12.41
N ARG A 6 12.54 -6.60 12.08
CA ARG A 6 13.25 -5.61 12.91
C ARG A 6 13.64 -4.37 12.12
N ILE A 7 13.67 -3.22 12.79
CA ILE A 7 14.22 -1.99 12.20
C ILE A 7 15.69 -2.21 11.84
N GLY A 8 16.10 -1.77 10.65
CA GLY A 8 17.41 -1.99 10.05
C GLY A 8 17.56 -3.33 9.31
N GLN A 9 16.56 -4.21 9.37
CA GLN A 9 16.58 -5.46 8.61
C GLN A 9 16.39 -5.20 7.12
N ILE A 10 17.14 -5.94 6.31
CA ILE A 10 17.01 -5.96 4.87
C ILE A 10 16.06 -7.10 4.47
N LEU A 11 15.06 -6.78 3.66
CA LEU A 11 14.11 -7.70 3.03
C LEU A 11 14.36 -7.72 1.53
N GLN A 12 14.25 -8.89 0.92
CA GLN A 12 14.35 -9.06 -0.52
C GLN A 12 12.97 -9.35 -1.08
N GLY A 13 12.47 -8.46 -1.92
CA GLY A 13 11.28 -8.67 -2.74
C GLY A 13 11.59 -9.44 -4.01
N LYS A 14 10.56 -9.69 -4.83
CA LYS A 14 10.74 -10.27 -6.17
C LYS A 14 11.51 -9.32 -7.08
N THR A 15 11.35 -8.02 -6.87
CA THR A 15 11.86 -6.99 -7.78
C THR A 15 12.94 -6.13 -7.13
N ASN A 16 12.79 -5.76 -5.85
CA ASN A 16 13.74 -4.86 -5.19
C ASN A 16 14.16 -5.37 -3.81
N THR A 17 15.17 -4.71 -3.25
CA THR A 17 15.62 -4.91 -1.88
C THR A 17 15.13 -3.73 -1.02
N TYR A 18 14.67 -4.02 0.19
CA TYR A 18 14.01 -3.08 1.09
C TYR A 18 14.69 -3.08 2.45
N THR A 19 14.91 -1.94 3.07
CA THR A 19 15.39 -1.85 4.46
C THR A 19 14.31 -1.28 5.35
N ILE A 20 13.95 -1.99 6.41
CA ILE A 20 12.94 -1.52 7.37
C ILE A 20 13.50 -0.31 8.12
N THR A 21 12.79 0.81 8.07
CA THR A 21 13.23 2.06 8.71
C THR A 21 12.39 2.44 9.93
N LYS A 22 11.10 2.07 9.94
CA LYS A 22 10.18 2.40 11.03
C LYS A 22 9.09 1.35 11.15
N GLN A 23 8.61 1.10 12.35
CA GLN A 23 7.40 0.31 12.60
C GLN A 23 6.23 1.26 12.92
N PHE A 24 5.09 1.09 12.26
CA PHE A 24 3.87 1.86 12.53
C PHE A 24 2.90 1.09 13.41
N GLN A 25 2.70 -0.20 13.12
CA GLN A 25 1.83 -1.11 13.87
C GLN A 25 2.52 -2.48 14.01
N GLU A 26 1.90 -3.44 14.69
CA GLU A 26 2.47 -4.77 14.92
C GLU A 26 2.96 -5.46 13.63
N TYR A 27 2.23 -5.28 12.51
CA TYR A 27 2.51 -5.90 11.21
C TYR A 27 2.75 -4.90 10.07
N ILE A 28 2.84 -3.59 10.37
CA ILE A 28 2.99 -2.54 9.36
C ILE A 28 4.31 -1.80 9.58
N PHE A 29 5.15 -1.82 8.54
CA PHE A 29 6.50 -1.25 8.57
C PHE A 29 6.71 -0.30 7.39
N LEU A 30 7.46 0.77 7.65
CA LEU A 30 8.06 1.59 6.62
C LEU A 30 9.35 0.93 6.17
N ALA A 31 9.57 0.86 4.86
CA ALA A 31 10.82 0.38 4.30
C ALA A 31 11.34 1.31 3.20
N HIS A 32 12.66 1.46 3.14
CA HIS A 32 13.37 2.19 2.10
C HIS A 32 13.82 1.23 1.00
N ILE A 33 13.61 1.60 -0.25
CA ILE A 33 13.96 0.76 -1.40
C ILE A 33 15.42 1.02 -1.78
N HIS A 34 16.25 -0.02 -1.79
CA HIS A 34 17.63 0.02 -2.25
C HIS A 34 17.73 -0.46 -3.69
N GLY A 35 18.32 0.38 -4.54
CA GLY A 35 18.51 0.09 -5.96
C GLY A 35 17.38 0.61 -6.82
N HIS A 36 17.52 1.83 -7.31
CA HIS A 36 16.63 2.38 -8.32
C HIS A 36 17.46 2.91 -9.48
N TRP A 37 17.56 2.15 -10.58
CA TRP A 37 17.89 2.77 -11.87
C TRP A 37 17.49 2.03 -13.16
N ARG A 38 16.97 0.79 -13.19
CA ARG A 38 16.52 0.22 -14.48
C ARG A 38 15.72 -1.08 -14.34
N LEU A 39 14.51 -1.08 -14.93
CA LEU A 39 13.86 -2.17 -15.71
C LEU A 39 12.36 -2.34 -15.38
N GLN A 40 11.54 -1.80 -16.30
CA GLN A 40 10.41 -2.42 -17.03
C GLN A 40 9.36 -3.33 -16.36
N ASN A 41 9.57 -3.92 -15.18
CA ASN A 41 8.63 -4.85 -14.55
C ASN A 41 7.39 -4.16 -13.95
N VAL A 42 7.59 -2.91 -13.52
CA VAL A 42 6.59 -2.07 -12.84
C VAL A 42 5.38 -1.78 -13.75
N ALA A 43 5.55 -1.77 -15.08
CA ALA A 43 4.48 -1.48 -16.03
C ALA A 43 3.40 -2.59 -16.14
N ASP A 44 3.74 -3.85 -15.87
CA ASP A 44 2.85 -4.98 -16.13
C ASP A 44 1.92 -5.30 -14.95
N ILE A 45 2.37 -5.10 -13.70
CA ILE A 45 1.51 -5.24 -12.51
C ILE A 45 0.56 -4.04 -12.38
N PHE A 46 0.98 -2.85 -12.81
CA PHE A 46 0.10 -1.66 -12.92
C PHE A 46 -1.10 -1.87 -13.85
N ARG A 47 -1.05 -2.78 -14.84
CA ARG A 47 -2.16 -2.95 -15.80
C ARG A 47 -3.41 -3.63 -15.25
N ARG A 48 -3.35 -4.40 -14.15
CA ARG A 48 -4.50 -5.24 -13.75
C ARG A 48 -5.56 -4.50 -12.91
N PHE A 49 -5.14 -3.59 -12.04
CA PHE A 49 -6.04 -2.85 -11.13
C PHE A 49 -5.88 -1.33 -11.21
N GLN A 50 -4.67 -0.82 -11.49
CA GLN A 50 -4.45 0.61 -11.65
C GLN A 50 -5.09 1.17 -12.93
N SER A 51 -5.23 0.35 -13.98
CA SER A 51 -5.98 0.70 -15.19
C SER A 51 -7.48 0.87 -14.93
N LYS A 52 -8.01 0.27 -13.85
CA LYS A 52 -9.44 0.28 -13.51
C LYS A 52 -9.78 1.38 -12.49
N THR A 53 -8.86 1.72 -11.58
CA THR A 53 -9.04 2.85 -10.65
C THR A 53 -7.72 3.34 -10.06
N LEU A 54 -7.60 4.66 -9.90
CA LEU A 54 -6.49 5.30 -9.19
C LEU A 54 -6.68 5.30 -7.66
N PHE A 55 -7.86 4.88 -7.18
CA PHE A 55 -8.28 4.99 -5.78
C PHE A 55 -8.00 3.73 -4.95
N LEU A 56 -7.44 2.68 -5.55
CA LEU A 56 -6.91 1.52 -4.81
C LEU A 56 -5.40 1.65 -4.62
N ARG A 57 -4.95 1.39 -3.38
CA ARG A 57 -3.53 1.48 -3.03
C ARG A 57 -2.74 0.41 -3.81
N PRO A 58 -1.73 0.79 -4.62
CA PRO A 58 -1.00 -0.18 -5.43
C PRO A 58 -0.11 -1.12 -4.59
N LEU A 59 -0.15 -2.41 -4.94
CA LEU A 59 0.87 -3.39 -4.58
C LEU A 59 2.13 -3.15 -5.43
N ILE A 60 3.27 -2.98 -4.77
CA ILE A 60 4.58 -2.72 -5.40
C ILE A 60 5.36 -4.02 -5.57
N ASP A 61 5.41 -4.86 -4.55
CA ASP A 61 6.22 -6.08 -4.54
C ASP A 61 5.71 -7.07 -3.48
N GLU A 62 6.22 -8.28 -3.53
CA GLU A 62 6.03 -9.31 -2.51
C GLU A 62 7.41 -9.71 -1.98
N ILE A 63 7.53 -9.78 -0.65
CA ILE A 63 8.78 -10.19 0.00
C ILE A 63 8.96 -11.69 -0.16
N VAL A 64 10.12 -12.07 -0.69
CA VAL A 64 10.53 -13.47 -0.89
C VAL A 64 11.44 -13.91 0.26
N ILE A 65 12.30 -13.01 0.75
CA ILE A 65 13.25 -13.30 1.82
C ILE A 65 13.20 -12.19 2.88
N PRO A 66 12.90 -12.51 4.15
CA PRO A 66 12.50 -13.83 4.65
C PRO A 66 11.10 -14.22 4.12
N SER A 67 10.88 -15.51 3.89
CA SER A 67 9.59 -16.03 3.40
C SER A 67 8.53 -16.15 4.51
N ASP A 68 8.97 -16.10 5.76
CA ASP A 68 8.14 -16.06 6.96
C ASP A 68 8.51 -14.80 7.77
N PRO A 69 7.56 -13.87 7.99
CA PRO A 69 6.16 -13.93 7.60
C PRO A 69 5.98 -13.53 6.12
N GLN A 70 4.98 -14.12 5.46
CA GLN A 70 4.61 -13.67 4.11
C GLN A 70 4.25 -12.19 4.15
N SER A 71 5.04 -11.37 3.45
CA SER A 71 4.95 -9.92 3.52
C SER A 71 4.76 -9.32 2.14
N ILE A 72 3.95 -8.27 2.05
CA ILE A 72 3.69 -7.53 0.81
C ILE A 72 4.14 -6.08 0.96
N VAL A 73 4.54 -5.47 -0.15
CA VAL A 73 4.99 -4.07 -0.20
C VAL A 73 3.94 -3.25 -0.91
N LEU A 74 3.36 -2.26 -0.22
CA LEU A 74 2.38 -1.33 -0.79
C LEU A 74 2.99 0.05 -0.99
N ARG A 75 2.45 0.85 -1.93
CA ARG A 75 2.88 2.24 -2.14
C ARG A 75 2.74 3.06 -0.88
N TYR A 76 3.77 3.80 -0.48
CA TYR A 76 3.66 4.74 0.64
C TYR A 76 2.60 5.82 0.36
N LEU A 77 1.80 6.14 1.39
CA LEU A 77 0.87 7.26 1.41
C LEU A 77 1.23 8.08 2.67
N ASP A 78 1.15 9.40 2.57
CA ASP A 78 1.64 10.29 3.63
C ASP A 78 0.83 10.17 4.92
N ASP A 79 -0.49 10.08 4.82
CA ASP A 79 -1.39 9.94 5.97
C ASP A 79 -2.68 9.17 5.61
N ASP A 80 -3.49 8.88 6.62
CA ASP A 80 -4.82 8.31 6.52
C ASP A 80 -5.93 9.33 6.81
N LEU A 81 -7.12 9.06 6.26
CA LEU A 81 -8.25 9.98 6.34
C LEU A 81 -8.73 10.21 7.79
N MET A 82 -8.63 9.19 8.64
CA MET A 82 -9.10 9.29 10.03
C MET A 82 -8.21 10.29 10.78
N THR A 83 -6.89 10.11 10.72
CA THR A 83 -5.91 11.02 11.32
C THR A 83 -6.11 12.46 10.84
N GLU A 84 -6.16 12.67 9.52
CA GLU A 84 -6.37 13.99 8.91
C GLU A 84 -7.67 14.67 9.39
N THR A 85 -8.77 13.91 9.51
CA THR A 85 -10.06 14.48 9.98
C THR A 85 -10.07 14.87 11.45
N TYR A 86 -9.24 14.24 12.28
CA TYR A 86 -9.06 14.63 13.68
C TYR A 86 -8.22 15.91 13.80
N GLU A 87 -7.23 16.10 12.93
CA GLU A 87 -6.41 17.30 12.92
C GLU A 87 -7.12 18.50 12.30
N LYS A 88 -7.87 18.28 11.22
CA LYS A 88 -8.52 19.33 10.45
C LYS A 88 -9.88 18.91 9.90
N THR A 89 -10.85 19.80 10.03
CA THR A 89 -12.15 19.61 9.36
C THR A 89 -11.99 19.72 7.84
N LEU A 90 -12.40 18.67 7.12
CA LEU A 90 -12.44 18.67 5.67
C LEU A 90 -13.49 19.64 5.14
N THR A 91 -13.14 20.35 4.07
CA THR A 91 -14.11 21.15 3.32
C THR A 91 -15.10 20.23 2.61
N ARG A 92 -16.26 20.79 2.25
CA ARG A 92 -17.27 20.05 1.47
C ARG A 92 -16.73 19.53 0.13
N CYS A 93 -15.78 20.25 -0.49
CA CYS A 93 -15.17 19.85 -1.75
C CYS A 93 -14.23 18.65 -1.55
N GLU A 94 -13.37 18.69 -0.53
CA GLU A 94 -12.48 17.58 -0.17
C GLU A 94 -13.28 16.33 0.21
N LEU A 95 -14.31 16.49 1.03
CA LEU A 95 -15.17 15.38 1.43
C LEU A 95 -15.84 14.70 0.22
N LYS A 96 -16.37 15.50 -0.72
CA LYS A 96 -16.96 14.95 -1.95
C LYS A 96 -15.93 14.25 -2.82
N PHE A 97 -14.71 14.79 -2.90
CA PHE A 97 -13.63 14.18 -3.66
C PHE A 97 -13.25 12.82 -3.09
N VAL A 98 -13.03 12.75 -1.77
CA VAL A 98 -12.71 11.51 -1.06
C VAL A 98 -13.84 10.50 -1.18
N ALA A 99 -15.08 10.89 -0.90
CA ALA A 99 -16.24 10.01 -1.00
C ALA A 99 -16.42 9.45 -2.41
N ARG A 100 -16.24 10.28 -3.44
CA ARG A 100 -16.25 9.84 -4.84
C ARG A 100 -15.16 8.81 -5.11
N GLY A 101 -13.93 9.06 -4.65
CA GLY A 101 -12.82 8.12 -4.81
C GLY A 101 -13.09 6.76 -4.18
N VAL A 102 -13.64 6.74 -2.96
CA VAL A 102 -14.04 5.50 -2.26
C VAL A 102 -15.11 4.76 -3.05
N LEU A 103 -16.15 5.45 -3.52
CA LEU A 103 -17.23 4.82 -4.30
C LEU A 103 -16.74 4.26 -5.64
N GLU A 104 -15.82 4.96 -6.33
CA GLU A 104 -15.21 4.47 -7.56
C GLU A 104 -14.34 3.23 -7.30
N ALA A 105 -13.59 3.18 -6.20
CA ALA A 105 -12.85 1.99 -5.80
C ALA A 105 -13.78 0.81 -5.47
N LEU A 106 -14.83 1.04 -4.68
CA LEU A 106 -15.81 -0.01 -4.33
C LEU A 106 -16.53 -0.55 -5.56
N LYS A 107 -16.89 0.33 -6.51
CA LYS A 107 -17.50 -0.09 -7.77
C LYS A 107 -16.60 -1.09 -8.51
N VAL A 108 -15.30 -0.79 -8.64
CA VAL A 108 -14.34 -1.70 -9.30
C VAL A 108 -14.23 -3.04 -8.57
N LEU A 109 -14.26 -3.04 -7.23
CA LEU A 109 -14.27 -4.29 -6.45
C LEU A 109 -15.54 -5.10 -6.70
N HIS A 110 -16.69 -4.44 -6.67
CA HIS A 110 -18.00 -5.08 -6.88
C HIS A 110 -18.14 -5.63 -8.31
N ASP A 111 -17.64 -4.92 -9.33
CA ASP A 111 -17.63 -5.37 -10.73
C ASP A 111 -16.82 -6.68 -10.90
N GLU A 112 -15.86 -6.94 -10.02
CA GLU A 112 -15.07 -8.19 -9.96
C GLU A 112 -15.60 -9.20 -8.93
N ALA A 113 -16.81 -8.99 -8.41
CA ALA A 113 -17.48 -9.82 -7.39
C ALA A 113 -16.77 -9.87 -6.01
N TYR A 114 -15.97 -8.86 -5.67
CA TYR A 114 -15.39 -8.71 -4.33
C TYR A 114 -16.17 -7.70 -3.50
N ILE A 115 -16.52 -8.07 -2.26
CA ILE A 115 -17.19 -7.18 -1.30
C ILE A 115 -16.18 -6.79 -0.22
N HIS A 116 -15.99 -5.49 -0.01
CA HIS A 116 -15.16 -4.99 1.07
C HIS A 116 -15.96 -4.93 2.38
N THR A 117 -15.47 -5.57 3.44
CA THR A 117 -16.21 -5.72 4.71
C THR A 117 -15.72 -4.80 5.84
N GLY A 118 -14.73 -3.94 5.59
CA GLY A 118 -14.16 -3.05 6.62
C GLY A 118 -13.67 -1.72 6.05
N ILE A 119 -14.61 -0.85 5.66
CA ILE A 119 -14.37 0.50 5.11
C ILE A 119 -13.82 1.43 6.19
#